data_AF-A0A2K8PRD4-F1
#
_entry.id   AF-A0A2K8PRD4-F1
#
_cell.length_a   1.000
_cell.length_b   1.000
_cell.length_c   1.000
_cell.angle_alpha   90.00
_cell.angle_beta   90.00
_cell.angle_gamma   90.00
#
_symmetry.space_group_name_H-M   'P 1'
#
loop_
_entity.id
_entity.type
_entity.pdbx_description
1 polymer ?
#
loop_
_entity_poly.entity_id
_entity_poly.type
_entity_poly.pdbx_seq_one_letter_code
_entity_poly.pdbx_strand_id
1 'polypeptide(L)'
;MAQLAAGHDVAMVAVYGPGARPDEFFPAVARALAEGLPAAGVKRLVSVGLASVLPTASGDLLMDAPGYPQEWREFYVETCS
;
A
#
# COMPACT_ATOMS: atom_id res chain seq x y z
N MET A 1 -4.38 16.44 -2.09
CA MET A 1 -4.95 15.22 -2.73
C MET A 1 -6.37 14.96 -2.26
N ALA A 2 -6.62 14.86 -0.94
CA ALA A 2 -7.95 14.58 -0.42
C ALA A 2 -9.05 15.57 -0.84
N GLN A 3 -8.74 16.86 -1.02
CA GLN A 3 -9.73 17.83 -1.50
C GLN A 3 -10.27 17.51 -2.90
N LEU A 4 -9.49 16.87 -3.78
CA LEU A 4 -9.98 16.44 -5.10
C LEU A 4 -11.01 15.30 -4.98
N ALA A 5 -10.98 14.54 -3.88
CA ALA A 5 -11.86 13.40 -3.67
C ALA A 5 -13.23 13.82 -3.10
N ALA A 6 -13.42 15.09 -2.71
CA ALA A 6 -14.69 15.58 -2.20
C ALA A 6 -15.81 15.33 -3.21
N GLY A 7 -16.95 14.80 -2.73
CA GLY A 7 -18.10 14.45 -3.57
C GLY A 7 -18.00 13.10 -4.29
N HIS A 8 -16.91 12.33 -4.13
CA HIS A 8 -16.79 10.97 -4.65
C HIS A 8 -17.18 9.92 -3.61
N ASP A 9 -17.75 8.80 -4.05
CA ASP A 9 -18.14 7.68 -3.18
C ASP A 9 -16.97 6.76 -2.79
N VAL A 10 -15.96 6.68 -3.65
CA VAL A 10 -14.84 5.74 -3.55
C VAL A 10 -13.55 6.42 -4.01
N ALA A 11 -12.46 6.17 -3.29
CA ALA A 11 -11.10 6.46 -3.73
C ALA A 11 -10.36 5.16 -4.07
N MET A 12 -9.58 5.17 -5.16
CA MET A 12 -8.70 4.07 -5.55
C MET A 12 -7.24 4.55 -5.51
N VAL A 13 -6.35 3.74 -4.95
CA VAL A 13 -4.91 3.98 -4.98
C VAL A 13 -4.19 2.84 -5.69
N ALA A 14 -3.44 3.21 -6.73
CA ALA A 14 -2.61 2.32 -7.55
C ALA A 14 -1.28 3.00 -7.92
N VAL A 15 -0.79 3.87 -7.03
CA VAL A 15 0.36 4.74 -7.31
C VAL A 15 1.67 4.00 -7.02
N TYR A 16 2.65 4.26 -7.88
CA TYR A 16 4.03 3.87 -7.70
C TYR A 16 4.90 5.12 -7.83
N GLY A 17 5.84 5.30 -6.90
CA GLY A 17 6.83 6.37 -6.93
C GLY A 17 8.15 5.90 -7.55
N PRO A 18 8.38 6.07 -8.86
CA PRO A 18 9.65 5.70 -9.48
C PRO A 18 10.79 6.49 -8.86
N GLY A 19 11.81 5.78 -8.35
CA GLY A 19 12.96 6.37 -7.67
C GLY A 19 12.70 6.89 -6.26
N ALA A 20 11.46 6.77 -5.75
CA ALA A 20 11.17 7.03 -4.35
C ALA A 20 11.64 5.84 -3.49
N ARG A 21 12.05 6.15 -2.26
CA ARG A 21 12.35 5.15 -1.24
C ARG A 21 11.07 4.42 -0.82
N PRO A 22 10.92 3.11 -1.07
CA PRO A 22 9.67 2.38 -0.80
C PRO A 22 9.23 2.46 0.67
N ASP A 23 10.19 2.38 1.59
CA ASP A 23 10.00 2.44 3.05
C ASP A 23 9.47 3.79 3.54
N GLU A 24 9.65 4.85 2.76
CA GLU A 24 9.11 6.18 3.07
C GLU A 24 7.82 6.47 2.28
N PHE A 25 7.81 6.08 1.01
CA PHE A 25 6.74 6.44 0.06
C PHE A 25 5.41 5.77 0.43
N PHE A 26 5.38 4.44 0.59
CA PHE A 26 4.13 3.73 0.81
C PHE A 26 3.50 4.07 2.17
N PRO A 27 4.25 4.15 3.29
CA PRO A 27 3.69 4.60 4.57
C PRO A 27 3.17 6.05 4.51
N ALA A 28 3.86 6.96 3.82
CA ALA A 28 3.41 8.33 3.66
C ALA A 28 2.10 8.43 2.86
N VAL A 29 1.97 7.66 1.77
CA VAL A 29 0.74 7.57 0.98
C VAL A 29 -0.40 6.99 1.81
N ALA A 30 -0.16 5.89 2.53
CA ALA A 30 -1.15 5.26 3.40
C ALA A 30 -1.67 6.23 4.45
N ARG A 31 -0.78 6.96 5.13
CA ARG A 31 -1.15 7.97 6.13
C ARG A 31 -1.95 9.13 5.50
N ALA A 32 -1.50 9.66 4.38
CA ALA A 32 -2.19 10.75 3.69
C ALA A 32 -3.61 10.37 3.26
N LEU A 33 -3.83 9.13 2.82
CA LEU A 33 -5.15 8.61 2.46
C LEU A 33 -6.03 8.35 3.69
N ALA A 34 -5.47 7.73 4.73
CA ALA A 34 -6.18 7.43 5.97
C ALA A 34 -6.66 8.69 6.69
N GLU A 35 -5.86 9.76 6.70
CA GLU A 35 -6.23 11.03 7.31
C GLU A 35 -7.11 11.90 6.37
N GLY A 36 -6.78 11.92 5.08
CA GLY A 36 -7.40 12.84 4.13
C GLY A 36 -8.80 12.42 3.64
N LEU A 37 -9.01 11.14 3.34
CA LEU A 37 -10.29 10.69 2.78
C LEU A 37 -11.48 10.87 3.73
N PRO A 38 -11.36 10.56 5.05
CA PRO A 38 -12.42 10.85 6.00
C PRO A 38 -12.77 12.35 6.06
N ALA A 39 -11.76 13.22 6.03
CA ALA A 39 -11.96 14.67 6.03
C ALA A 39 -12.67 15.17 4.75
N ALA A 40 -12.51 14.46 3.63
CA ALA A 40 -13.21 14.73 2.37
C ALA A 40 -14.60 14.07 2.27
N GLY A 41 -15.04 13.33 3.29
CA GLY A 41 -16.31 12.61 3.31
C GLY A 41 -16.33 11.31 2.50
N VAL A 42 -15.17 10.85 2.00
CA VAL A 42 -15.06 9.60 1.23
C VAL A 42 -14.97 8.42 2.18
N LYS A 43 -15.92 7.49 2.08
CA LYS A 43 -16.07 6.39 3.05
C LYS A 43 -15.44 5.07 2.60
N ARG A 44 -15.04 4.97 1.33
CA ARG A 44 -14.51 3.72 0.75
C ARG A 44 -13.17 3.97 0.09
N LEU A 45 -12.18 3.18 0.48
CA LEU A 45 -10.85 3.14 -0.12
C LEU A 45 -10.60 1.73 -0.68
N VAL A 46 -10.14 1.67 -1.93
CA VAL A 46 -9.65 0.43 -2.56
C VAL A 46 -8.18 0.63 -2.89
N SER A 47 -7.32 -0.27 -2.43
CA SER A 47 -5.88 -0.24 -2.69
C SER A 47 -5.46 -1.42 -3.55
N VAL A 48 -4.62 -1.17 -4.54
CA VAL A 48 -3.89 -2.23 -5.24
C VAL A 48 -2.74 -2.69 -4.33
N GLY A 49 -2.91 -3.87 -3.73
CA GLY A 49 -1.90 -4.48 -2.86
C GLY A 49 -0.86 -5.30 -3.63
N LEU A 50 0.03 -5.97 -2.89
CA LEU A 50 1.09 -6.82 -3.42
C LEU A 50 0.81 -8.30 -3.13
N ALA A 51 0.97 -9.16 -4.13
CA ALA A 51 0.79 -10.61 -3.93
C ALA A 51 1.81 -11.21 -2.96
N SER A 52 2.98 -10.57 -2.81
CA SER A 52 4.07 -10.99 -1.92
C SER A 52 3.65 -11.08 -0.44
N VAL A 53 2.65 -10.29 -0.03
CA VAL A 53 2.13 -10.28 1.35
C VAL A 53 0.89 -11.17 1.50
N LEU A 54 0.55 -12.00 0.52
CA LEU A 54 -0.52 -12.98 0.67
C LEU A 54 -0.06 -14.16 1.52
N PRO A 55 -0.88 -14.65 2.45
CA PRO A 55 -0.59 -15.89 3.16
C PRO A 55 -0.55 -17.08 2.20
N THR A 56 0.42 -17.97 2.41
CA THR A 56 0.44 -19.30 1.82
C THR A 56 -0.60 -20.21 2.49
N ALA A 57 -0.77 -21.43 1.98
CA ALA A 57 -1.61 -22.44 2.63
C ALA A 57 -1.18 -22.78 4.07
N SER A 58 0.11 -22.56 4.39
CA SER A 58 0.69 -22.79 5.72
C SER A 58 0.57 -21.59 6.66
N GLY A 59 0.10 -20.44 6.17
CA GLY A 59 -0.09 -19.20 6.95
C GLY A 59 1.07 -18.21 6.88
N ASP A 60 2.27 -18.65 6.50
CA ASP A 60 3.41 -17.75 6.27
C ASP A 60 3.17 -16.86 5.05
N LEU A 61 3.73 -15.65 5.05
CA LEU A 61 3.65 -14.75 3.90
C LEU A 61 4.41 -15.34 2.71
N LEU A 62 3.86 -15.16 1.50
CA LEU A 62 4.45 -15.68 0.26
C LEU A 62 5.91 -15.24 0.09
N MET A 63 6.24 -14.00 0.50
CA MET A 63 7.60 -13.46 0.46
C MET A 63 8.62 -14.17 1.36
N ASP A 64 8.15 -14.91 2.37
CA ASP A 64 8.98 -15.66 3.31
C ASP A 64 9.10 -17.14 2.91
N ALA A 65 8.39 -17.56 1.86
CA ALA A 65 8.44 -18.93 1.36
C ALA A 65 9.83 -19.29 0.78
N PRO A 66 10.31 -20.54 0.97
CA PRO A 66 11.54 -21.00 0.35
C PRO A 66 11.53 -20.84 -1.17
N GLY A 67 12.57 -20.21 -1.72
CA GLY A 67 12.71 -20.00 -3.16
C GLY A 67 11.99 -18.77 -3.72
N TYR A 68 11.32 -17.97 -2.89
CA TYR A 68 10.75 -16.69 -3.34
C TYR A 68 11.87 -15.69 -3.72
N PRO A 69 11.80 -15.01 -4.89
CA PRO A 69 12.81 -14.04 -5.30
C PRO A 69 12.95 -12.88 -4.31
N GLN A 70 14.17 -12.59 -3.86
CA GLN A 70 14.46 -11.57 -2.84
C GLN A 70 15.07 -10.27 -3.39
N GLU A 71 15.33 -10.23 -4.69
CA GLU A 71 15.90 -9.08 -5.41
C GLU A 71 15.07 -7.78 -5.26
N TRP A 72 13.77 -7.88 -4.95
CA TRP A 72 12.86 -6.74 -4.77
C TRP A 72 12.33 -6.59 -3.33
N ARG A 73 13.02 -7.14 -2.33
CA ARG A 73 12.51 -7.21 -0.95
C ARG A 73 12.10 -5.87 -0.36
N GLU A 74 12.88 -4.84 -0.62
CA GLU A 74 12.59 -3.48 -0.13
C GLU A 74 11.27 -2.93 -0.67
N PHE A 75 10.79 -3.42 -1.81
CA PHE A 75 9.53 -2.98 -2.41
C PHE A 75 8.30 -3.59 -1.74
N TYR A 76 8.38 -4.85 -1.31
CA TYR A 76 7.24 -5.58 -0.72
C TYR A 76 7.32 -5.71 0.80
N VAL A 77 8.43 -5.32 1.43
CA VAL A 77 8.57 -5.25 2.89
C VAL A 77 8.58 -3.79 3.32
N GLU A 78 7.41 -3.31 3.75
CA GLU A 78 7.28 -2.02 4.42
C GLU A 78 7.73 -2.16 5.88
N THR A 79 9.04 -2.12 6.14
CA THR A 79 9.53 -2.18 7.53
C THR A 79 9.35 -0.81 8.17
N CYS A 80 8.36 -0.67 9.04
CA CYS A 80 8.28 0.48 9.95
C CYS A 80 9.45 0.37 10.94
N SER A 81 10.43 1.28 10.84
CA SER A 81 11.47 1.46 11.88
C SER A 81 10.97 2.35 13.02
#